data_AF-A0A7D5RCP7-F1
#
_entry.id   AF-A0A7D5RCP7-F1
#
_cell.length_a   1.000
_cell.length_b   1.000
_cell.length_c   1.000
_cell.angle_alpha   90.00
_cell.angle_beta   90.00
_cell.angle_gamma   90.00
#
_symmetry.space_group_name_H-M   'P 1'
#
loop_
_entity.id
_entity.type
_entity.pdbx_description
1 polymer ?
#
loop_
_entity_poly.entity_id
_entity_poly.type
_entity_poly.pdbx_seq_one_letter_code
_entity_poly.pdbx_strand_id
1 'polypeptide(L)' 'MKIECGCHCINCKSTDLESNRIGELEKDGYFDMHHTCNQCNTHFDHLDGEAFSNCEKCNFFS' A
#
# COMPACT_ATOMS: atom_id res chain seq x y z
N MET A 1 -11.59 -7.34 -4.79
CA MET A 1 -12.42 -6.17 -4.45
C MET A 1 -11.47 -4.99 -4.28
N LYS A 2 -11.66 -3.88 -5.00
CA LYS A 2 -10.86 -2.67 -4.76
C LYS A 2 -11.30 -2.12 -3.41
N ILE A 3 -10.38 -2.05 -2.45
CA ILE A 3 -10.65 -1.46 -1.14
C ILE A 3 -10.49 0.04 -1.32
N GLU A 4 -11.54 0.81 -1.07
CA GLU A 4 -11.45 2.27 -1.07
C GLU A 4 -10.76 2.70 0.24
N CYS A 5 -9.46 2.97 0.16
CA CYS A 5 -8.68 3.61 1.22
C CYS A 5 -8.69 5.12 0.95
N GLY A 6 -9.12 5.95 1.90
CA GLY A 6 -9.02 7.42 1.83
C GLY A 6 -7.58 7.95 1.98
N CYS A 7 -6.62 7.16 1.54
CA CYS A 7 -5.21 7.27 1.82
C CYS A 7 -4.57 8.18 0.75
N HIS A 8 -3.58 8.97 1.15
CA HIS A 8 -2.87 9.86 0.24
C HIS A 8 -1.42 9.41 0.17
N CYS A 9 -0.82 9.47 -1.02
CA CYS A 9 0.58 9.14 -1.21
C CYS A 9 1.44 9.96 -0.25
N ILE A 10 2.31 9.30 0.53
CA ILE A 10 3.17 9.98 1.49
C ILE A 10 4.09 11.02 0.81
N ASN A 11 4.52 10.69 -0.42
CA ASN A 11 5.43 11.51 -1.25
C ASN A 11 4.71 12.64 -2.02
N CYS A 12 3.82 12.32 -2.97
CA CYS A 12 3.19 13.33 -3.85
C CYS A 12 1.78 13.79 -3.42
N LYS A 13 1.22 13.24 -2.34
CA LYS A 13 -0.15 13.50 -1.85
C LYS A 13 -1.29 13.11 -2.80
N SER A 14 -1.01 12.44 -3.92
CA SER A 14 -2.06 11.90 -4.80
C SER A 14 -2.92 10.85 -4.10
N THR A 15 -4.20 10.81 -4.45
CA THR A 15 -5.16 9.77 -4.06
C THR A 15 -5.19 8.59 -5.04
N ASP A 16 -4.45 8.69 -6.14
CA ASP A 16 -4.32 7.63 -7.15
C ASP A 16 -3.34 6.56 -6.63
N LEU A 17 -3.88 5.71 -5.76
CA LEU A 17 -3.18 4.63 -5.08
C LEU A 17 -3.79 3.27 -5.47
N GLU A 18 -2.93 2.31 -5.79
CA GLU A 18 -3.29 0.91 -5.89
C GLU A 18 -3.05 0.23 -4.54
N SER A 19 -4.12 -0.28 -3.93
CA SER A 19 -4.09 -0.98 -2.66
C SER A 19 -3.96 -2.49 -2.87
N ASN A 20 -2.83 -3.06 -2.43
CA ASN A 20 -2.54 -4.48 -2.51
C ASN A 20 -2.56 -5.08 -1.11
N ARG A 21 -3.43 -6.08 -0.90
CA ARG A 21 -3.47 -6.87 0.33
C ARG A 21 -2.38 -7.95 0.28
N ILE A 22 -1.65 -8.09 1.38
CA ILE A 22 -0.38 -8.85 1.44
C ILE A 22 -0.28 -9.76 2.66
N GLY A 23 -1.42 -9.98 3.32
CA GLY A 23 -1.57 -10.93 4.39
C GLY A 23 -2.94 -11.59 4.34
N GLU A 24 -3.06 -12.67 5.09
CA GLU A 24 -4.36 -13.27 5.42
C GLU A 24 -5.14 -12.33 6.36
N LEU A 25 -6.37 -12.70 6.72
CA LEU A 25 -7.14 -11.89 7.68
C LEU A 25 -6.65 -12.34 9.03
N GLU A 26 -5.90 -11.49 9.73
CA GLU A 26 -5.45 -11.81 11.07
C GLU A 26 -6.67 -11.95 11.99
N LYS A 27 -6.52 -12.71 13.09
CA LYS A 27 -7.62 -13.02 14.01
C LYS A 27 -8.20 -11.79 14.72
N ASP A 28 -7.49 -10.67 14.68
CA ASP A 28 -7.91 -9.36 15.17
C ASP A 28 -8.74 -8.55 14.15
N GLY A 29 -8.93 -9.09 12.94
CA GLY A 29 -9.66 -8.44 11.85
C GLY A 29 -8.83 -7.43 11.06
N TYR A 30 -7.56 -7.25 11.39
CA TYR A 30 -6.63 -6.45 10.60
C TYR A 30 -5.98 -7.29 9.51
N PHE A 31 -5.52 -6.63 8.45
CA PHE A 31 -4.80 -7.26 7.37
C PHE A 31 -3.76 -6.31 6.83
N ASP A 32 -2.57 -6.84 6.55
CA ASP A 32 -1.51 -6.08 5.93
C ASP A 32 -1.95 -5.63 4.54
N MET A 33 -1.76 -4.33 4.29
CA MET A 33 -2.05 -3.70 3.02
C MET A 33 -0.93 -2.72 2.70
N HIS A 34 -0.38 -2.80 1.50
CA HIS A 34 0.49 -1.76 0.98
C HIS A 34 -0.24 -0.98 -0.10
N HIS A 35 0.15 0.28 -0.25
CA HIS A 35 -0.30 1.18 -1.29
C HIS A 35 0.83 1.47 -2.26
N THR A 36 0.55 1.41 -3.55
CA THR A 36 1.44 1.87 -4.61
C THR A 36 0.85 3.10 -5.25
N CYS A 37 1.55 4.23 -5.24
CA CYS A 37 1.08 5.42 -5.92
C CYS A 37 1.35 5.35 -7.42
N ASN A 38 0.31 5.40 -8.25
CA ASN A 38 0.44 5.35 -9.71
C ASN A 38 1.05 6.62 -10.32
N GLN A 39 1.12 7.72 -9.56
CA GLN A 39 1.69 9.00 -10.03
C GLN A 39 3.21 9.04 -9.87
N CYS A 40 3.74 8.56 -8.74
CA CYS A 40 5.17 8.65 -8.43
C CYS A 40 5.84 7.30 -8.13
N ASN A 41 5.13 6.19 -8.34
CA ASN A 41 5.58 4.82 -8.05
C ASN A 41 6.07 4.63 -6.60
N THR A 42 5.62 5.45 -5.66
CA THR A 42 5.97 5.24 -4.25
C THR A 42 5.11 4.11 -3.70
N HIS A 43 5.76 3.04 -3.26
CA HIS A 43 5.14 1.93 -2.56
C HIS A 43 5.34 2.08 -1.05
N PHE A 44 4.27 1.99 -0.27
CA PHE A 44 4.30 2.26 1.17
C PHE A 44 3.28 1.45 1.97
N ASP A 45 3.59 1.20 3.25
CA ASP A 45 2.71 0.49 4.17
C ASP A 45 1.50 1.34 4.58
N HIS A 46 0.32 0.71 4.67
CA HIS A 46 -0.90 1.41 5.07
C HIS A 46 -0.92 1.84 6.54
N LEU A 47 -0.37 1.02 7.44
CA LEU A 47 -0.39 1.22 8.89
C LEU A 47 0.71 2.18 9.33
N ASP A 48 1.94 1.91 8.89
CA ASP A 48 3.13 2.64 9.35
C ASP A 48 3.55 3.76 8.38
N GLY A 49 3.08 3.75 7.14
CA GLY A 49 3.47 4.73 6.13
C GLY A 49 4.94 4.61 5.69
N GLU A 50 5.61 3.52 6.03
CA GLU A 50 6.98 3.25 5.60
C GLU A 50 7.00 3.00 4.09
N ALA A 51 7.87 3.70 3.35
CA ALA A 51 8.03 3.49 1.92
C ALA A 51 9.15 2.49 1.62
N PHE A 52 8.87 1.57 0.69
CA PHE A 52 9.77 0.50 0.30
C PHE A 52 10.07 0.60 -1.20
N SER A 53 11.33 0.41 -1.57
CA SER A 53 11.75 0.29 -2.98
C SER A 53 11.56 -1.12 -3.54
N ASN A 54 11.49 -2.12 -2.65
CA ASN A 54 11.30 -3.52 -2.95
C ASN A 54 10.29 -4.09 -1.96
N CYS A 55 9.24 -4.76 -2.46
CA CYS A 55 8.34 -5.54 -1.64
C CYS A 55 8.11 -6.92 -2.27
N GLU A 56 8.70 -7.95 -1.65
CA GLU A 56 8.51 -9.33 -2.08
C GLU A 56 7.06 -9.80 -1.93
N LYS A 57 6.35 -9.31 -0.91
CA LYS A 57 4.93 -9.67 -0.68
C LYS A 57 4.03 -9.17 -1.84
N CYS A 58 4.29 -7.97 -2.36
CA CYS A 58 3.54 -7.39 -3.50
C CYS A 58 4.17 -7.69 -4.87
N ASN A 59 5.35 -8.32 -4.92
CA ASN A 59 6.21 -8.34 -6.11
C ASN A 59 6.45 -6.93 -6.70
N PHE A 60 6.56 -5.92 -5.85
CA PHE A 60 6.79 -4.54 -6.26
C PHE A 60 8.30 -4.25 -6.28
N PHE A 61 8.77 -3.68 -7.39
CA PHE A 61 10.15 -3.24 -7.59
C PHE A 61 10.13 -1.86 -8.25
N SER A 62 10.67 -0.82 -7.58
CA SER A 62 10.77 0.54 -8.10
C SER A 62 12.04 0.81 -8.91
#